data_AF-A0A1H4DGP9-F1
#
_entry.id   AF-A0A1H4DGP9-F1
#
_cell.length_a   1.000
_cell.length_b   1.000
_cell.length_c   1.000
_cell.angle_alpha   90.00
_cell.angle_beta   90.00
_cell.angle_gamma   90.00
#
_symmetry.space_group_name_H-M   'P 1'
#
loop_
_entity.id
_entity.type
_entity.pdbx_description
1 polymer ?
#
loop_
_entity_poly.entity_id
_entity_poly.type
_entity_poly.pdbx_seq_one_letter_code
_entity_poly.pdbx_strand_id
1 'polypeptide(L)'
;MTSQTARLAAAALAALLAGAAAQAEIAPSDVAIADGALETPVADAPGDAERGKAWYADRGLGNCMTCHQNAALPEISFQGDVAPPLDGVGARYSEAELRAIVVNSKEVFGEQTFMPAFYRIDGLKIVRKESVGKPILDAQQVEDVVAYLKTLTD
;
A
#
# COMPACT_ATOMS: atom_id res chain seq x y z
N MET A 1 -17.71 51.58 -1.68
CA MET A 1 -16.73 50.64 -2.27
C MET A 1 -16.11 49.67 -1.27
N THR A 2 -16.33 49.83 0.05
CA THR A 2 -15.76 48.96 1.11
C THR A 2 -16.58 47.71 1.44
N SER A 3 -17.89 47.69 1.14
CA SER A 3 -18.75 46.52 1.44
C SER A 3 -18.73 45.43 0.37
N GLN A 4 -18.28 45.74 -0.84
CA GLN A 4 -18.27 44.83 -1.99
C GLN A 4 -17.02 43.95 -1.99
N THR A 5 -15.88 44.52 -1.58
CA THR A 5 -14.61 43.80 -1.39
C THR A 5 -14.68 42.79 -0.25
N ALA A 6 -15.37 43.13 0.85
CA ALA A 6 -15.58 42.21 1.97
C ALA A 6 -16.45 40.99 1.59
N ARG A 7 -17.45 41.18 0.72
CA ARG A 7 -18.32 40.10 0.23
C ARG A 7 -17.61 39.16 -0.75
N LEU A 8 -16.71 39.71 -1.59
CA LEU A 8 -15.90 38.92 -2.52
C LEU A 8 -14.82 38.09 -1.79
N ALA A 9 -14.22 38.65 -0.73
CA ALA A 9 -13.25 37.93 0.09
C ALA A 9 -13.90 36.76 0.88
N ALA A 10 -15.12 36.95 1.40
CA ALA A 10 -15.86 35.89 2.09
C ALA A 10 -16.29 34.75 1.16
N ALA A 11 -16.65 35.05 -0.09
CA ALA A 11 -17.00 34.04 -1.10
C ALA A 11 -15.77 33.23 -1.56
N ALA A 12 -14.59 33.85 -1.65
CA ALA A 12 -13.35 33.17 -2.00
C ALA A 12 -12.85 32.22 -0.89
N LEU A 13 -13.06 32.58 0.38
CA LEU A 13 -12.67 31.73 1.52
C LEU A 13 -13.60 30.51 1.70
N ALA A 14 -14.89 30.64 1.34
CA ALA A 14 -15.84 29.52 1.36
C ALA A 14 -15.59 28.50 0.22
N ALA A 15 -15.04 28.94 -0.92
CA ALA A 15 -14.73 28.07 -2.05
C ALA A 15 -13.46 27.21 -1.84
N LEU A 16 -12.55 27.62 -0.95
CA LEU A 16 -11.32 26.88 -0.63
C LEU A 16 -11.53 25.73 0.37
N LEU A 17 -12.69 25.67 1.03
CA LEU A 17 -13.05 24.61 1.99
C LEU A 17 -13.99 23.55 1.38
N ALA A 18 -14.46 23.76 0.15
CA ALA A 18 -15.36 22.86 -0.55
C ALA A 18 -14.59 22.06 -1.61
N GLY A 19 -13.84 21.03 -1.20
CA GLY A 19 -13.26 20.12 -2.18
C GLY A 19 -12.03 19.30 -1.78
N ALA A 20 -11.86 18.93 -0.51
CA ALA A 20 -11.27 17.63 -0.24
C ALA A 20 -12.47 16.68 -0.12
N ALA A 21 -12.94 16.14 -1.25
CA ALA A 21 -13.74 14.93 -1.15
C ALA A 21 -12.83 13.92 -0.45
N ALA A 22 -13.21 13.50 0.76
CA ALA A 22 -12.65 12.27 1.30
C ALA A 22 -12.97 11.21 0.25
N GLN A 23 -11.96 10.77 -0.52
CA GLN A 23 -12.05 9.43 -1.09
C GLN A 23 -12.35 8.51 0.09
N ALA A 24 -13.22 7.53 -0.11
CA ALA A 24 -13.37 6.46 0.85
C ALA A 24 -12.31 5.41 0.49
N GLU A 25 -11.79 4.71 1.50
CA GLU A 25 -10.95 3.53 1.30
C GLU A 25 -11.52 2.64 0.19
N ILE A 26 -10.65 2.22 -0.74
CA ILE A 26 -11.04 1.33 -1.83
C ILE A 26 -11.13 -0.07 -1.22
N ALA A 27 -12.32 -0.67 -1.23
CA ALA A 27 -12.48 -2.03 -0.73
C ALA A 27 -11.63 -3.03 -1.54
N PRO A 28 -11.14 -4.13 -0.93
CA PRO A 28 -10.29 -5.09 -1.63
C PRO A 28 -10.88 -5.63 -2.94
N SER A 29 -12.20 -5.80 -3.00
CA SER A 29 -12.92 -6.30 -4.19
C SER A 29 -13.10 -5.26 -5.29
N ASP A 30 -12.87 -3.97 -4.98
CA ASP A 30 -13.04 -2.84 -5.90
C ASP A 30 -11.70 -2.35 -6.47
N VAL A 31 -10.58 -2.94 -6.05
CA VAL A 31 -9.26 -2.58 -6.58
C VAL A 31 -9.16 -2.99 -8.05
N ALA A 32 -8.85 -2.01 -8.90
CA ALA A 32 -8.56 -2.20 -10.31
C ALA A 32 -7.09 -1.87 -10.61
N ILE A 33 -6.27 -2.90 -10.83
CA ILE A 33 -4.89 -2.76 -11.30
C ILE A 33 -4.94 -2.64 -12.83
N ALA A 34 -4.25 -1.65 -13.38
CA ALA A 34 -4.14 -1.44 -14.82
C ALA A 34 -2.67 -1.43 -15.23
N ASP A 35 -2.31 -2.21 -16.25
CA ASP A 35 -0.95 -2.29 -16.79
C ASP A 35 0.15 -2.55 -15.72
N GLY A 36 -0.19 -3.30 -14.67
CA GLY A 36 0.73 -3.64 -13.57
C GLY A 36 0.92 -2.54 -12.51
N ALA A 37 0.12 -1.47 -12.57
CA ALA A 37 0.19 -0.33 -11.65
C ALA A 37 -1.18 -0.03 -11.01
N LEU A 38 -1.13 0.54 -9.80
CA LEU A 38 -2.28 1.06 -9.07
C LEU A 38 -1.99 2.50 -8.63
N GLU A 39 -2.46 3.44 -9.45
CA GLU A 39 -2.19 4.88 -9.27
C GLU A 39 -2.88 5.45 -8.03
N THR A 40 -4.13 5.04 -7.81
CA THR A 40 -4.92 5.53 -6.68
C THR A 40 -4.55 4.76 -5.40
N PRO A 41 -4.16 5.45 -4.32
CA PRO A 41 -4.01 4.82 -3.01
C PRO A 41 -5.28 4.09 -2.58
N VAL A 42 -5.12 2.96 -1.87
CA VAL A 42 -6.27 2.21 -1.34
C VAL A 42 -6.77 2.75 -0.01
N ALA A 43 -5.98 3.60 0.65
CA ALA A 43 -6.32 4.32 1.88
C ALA A 43 -6.31 5.83 1.67
N ASP A 44 -7.01 6.55 2.55
CA ASP A 44 -7.17 8.00 2.43
C ASP A 44 -5.97 8.77 2.98
N ALA A 45 -5.30 8.21 4.00
CA ALA A 45 -4.15 8.83 4.62
C ALA A 45 -2.85 8.40 3.91
N PRO A 46 -1.87 9.32 3.79
CA PRO A 46 -0.57 8.98 3.22
C PRO A 46 0.12 7.89 4.05
N GLY A 47 0.86 7.03 3.37
CA GLY A 47 1.66 5.98 4.01
C GLY A 47 2.75 6.53 4.92
N ASP A 48 2.98 5.84 6.03
CA ASP A 48 4.07 6.09 6.98
C ASP A 48 5.14 4.99 6.87
N ALA A 49 6.35 5.37 6.46
CA ALA A 49 7.43 4.42 6.25
C ALA A 49 7.92 3.73 7.55
N GLU A 50 7.83 4.38 8.71
CA GLU A 50 8.21 3.76 9.98
C GLU A 50 7.22 2.67 10.39
N ARG A 51 5.92 2.95 10.25
CA ARG A 51 4.88 1.92 10.43
C ARG A 51 4.98 0.83 9.38
N GLY A 52 5.24 1.21 8.13
CA GLY A 52 5.44 0.27 7.01
C GLY A 52 6.55 -0.72 7.27
N LYS A 53 7.68 -0.24 7.79
CA LYS A 53 8.80 -1.09 8.23
C LYS A 53 8.37 -2.10 9.28
N ALA A 54 7.52 -1.68 10.23
CA ALA A 54 6.99 -2.59 11.26
C ALA A 54 6.06 -3.65 10.65
N TRP A 55 5.12 -3.28 9.77
CA TRP A 55 4.22 -4.22 9.09
C TRP A 55 4.95 -5.20 8.18
N TYR A 56 5.95 -4.70 7.46
CA TYR A 56 6.87 -5.49 6.65
C TYR A 56 7.57 -6.58 7.47
N ALA A 57 7.98 -6.24 8.69
CA ALA A 57 8.74 -7.12 9.57
C ALA A 57 7.86 -8.04 10.44
N ASP A 58 6.59 -7.70 10.64
CA ASP A 58 5.68 -8.42 11.52
C ASP A 58 5.32 -9.80 10.95
N ARG A 59 5.53 -10.86 11.75
CA ARG A 59 5.35 -12.27 11.35
C ARG A 59 3.89 -12.68 11.18
N GLY A 60 2.95 -11.95 11.79
CA GLY A 60 1.51 -12.17 11.69
C GLY A 60 0.84 -11.32 10.60
N LEU A 61 1.53 -10.30 10.09
CA LEU A 61 1.04 -9.40 9.03
C LEU A 61 1.84 -9.58 7.73
N GLY A 62 2.71 -8.64 7.37
CA GLY A 62 3.41 -8.63 6.09
C GLY A 62 4.40 -9.79 5.95
N ASN A 63 5.10 -10.12 7.03
CA ASN A 63 6.05 -11.23 7.14
C ASN A 63 7.01 -11.34 5.93
N CYS A 64 7.35 -10.20 5.32
CA CYS A 64 7.98 -10.14 4.01
C CYS A 64 9.37 -10.76 4.03
N MET A 65 10.05 -10.64 5.18
CA MET A 65 11.39 -11.20 5.42
C MET A 65 11.44 -12.73 5.44
N THR A 66 10.30 -13.41 5.50
CA THR A 66 10.27 -14.87 5.32
C THR A 66 10.70 -15.26 3.89
N CYS A 67 10.48 -14.39 2.91
CA CYS A 67 10.82 -14.66 1.51
C CYS A 67 11.94 -13.76 0.99
N HIS A 68 12.04 -12.53 1.48
CA HIS A 68 12.92 -11.51 0.95
C HIS A 68 14.01 -11.11 1.94
N GLN A 69 15.22 -10.94 1.42
CA GLN A 69 16.27 -10.24 2.16
C GLN A 69 16.06 -8.71 2.11
N ASN A 70 16.50 -8.03 3.16
CA ASN A 70 16.52 -6.58 3.31
C ASN A 70 17.67 -6.19 4.23
N ALA A 71 18.73 -5.62 3.65
CA ALA A 71 19.94 -5.23 4.39
C ALA A 71 19.72 -4.00 5.29
N ALA A 72 18.63 -3.24 5.10
CA ALA A 72 18.25 -2.14 5.99
C ALA A 72 17.68 -2.61 7.34
N LEU A 73 17.46 -3.92 7.53
CA LEU A 73 17.01 -4.55 8.77
C LEU A 73 17.97 -5.67 9.23
N PRO A 74 19.26 -5.36 9.46
CA PRO A 74 20.27 -6.37 9.81
C PRO A 74 20.02 -7.02 11.19
N GLU A 75 19.22 -6.40 12.05
CA GLU A 75 18.83 -6.92 13.35
C GLU A 75 17.86 -8.11 13.27
N ILE A 76 17.19 -8.31 12.13
CA ILE A 76 16.28 -9.44 11.94
C ILE A 76 17.04 -10.63 11.36
N SER A 77 17.32 -11.61 12.21
CA SER A 77 17.95 -12.87 11.81
C SER A 77 17.03 -13.76 10.95
N PHE A 78 17.66 -14.61 10.13
CA PHE A 78 17.00 -15.65 9.32
C PHE A 78 16.02 -15.11 8.27
N GLN A 79 16.42 -14.04 7.57
CA GLN A 79 15.72 -13.59 6.37
C GLN A 79 15.83 -14.67 5.28
N GLY A 80 14.70 -14.96 4.62
CA GLY A 80 14.62 -16.00 3.60
C GLY A 80 15.15 -15.58 2.23
N ASP A 81 15.34 -16.57 1.37
CA ASP A 81 15.93 -16.46 0.02
C ASP A 81 15.00 -17.05 -1.06
N VAL A 82 13.71 -17.21 -0.75
CA VAL A 82 12.69 -17.71 -1.68
C VAL A 82 12.48 -16.74 -2.85
N ALA A 83 12.62 -15.44 -2.60
CA ALA A 83 12.42 -14.37 -3.57
C ALA A 83 13.61 -13.37 -3.55
N PRO A 84 13.78 -12.54 -4.58
CA PRO A 84 14.90 -11.62 -4.68
C PRO A 84 14.99 -10.63 -3.49
N PRO A 85 16.19 -10.14 -3.15
CA PRO A 85 16.36 -9.10 -2.14
C PRO A 85 15.59 -7.82 -2.52
N LEU A 86 15.03 -7.14 -1.52
CA LEU A 86 14.27 -5.91 -1.70
C LEU A 86 15.14 -4.64 -1.62
N ASP A 87 16.44 -4.79 -1.36
CA ASP A 87 17.42 -3.72 -1.55
C ASP A 87 17.34 -3.17 -3.00
N GLY A 88 17.30 -1.84 -3.12
CA GLY A 88 17.08 -1.11 -4.37
C GLY A 88 15.66 -1.16 -4.95
N VAL A 89 14.67 -1.80 -4.31
CA VAL A 89 13.32 -1.94 -4.89
C VAL A 89 12.61 -0.61 -5.15
N GLY A 90 12.85 0.39 -4.31
CA GLY A 90 12.30 1.74 -4.45
C GLY A 90 12.84 2.52 -5.65
N ALA A 91 13.99 2.10 -6.19
CA ALA A 91 14.57 2.59 -7.44
C ALA A 91 14.16 1.75 -8.67
N ARG A 92 13.80 0.47 -8.46
CA ARG A 92 13.38 -0.44 -9.54
C ARG A 92 11.94 -0.25 -9.98
N TYR A 93 11.05 0.06 -9.04
CA TYR A 93 9.61 0.23 -9.29
C TYR A 93 9.12 1.62 -8.88
N SER A 94 8.16 2.13 -9.64
CA SER A 94 7.36 3.28 -9.24
C SER A 94 6.49 2.95 -8.02
N GLU A 95 5.96 3.98 -7.37
CA GLU A 95 5.05 3.79 -6.23
C GLU A 95 3.78 3.05 -6.61
N ALA A 96 3.21 3.37 -7.78
CA ALA A 96 2.01 2.72 -8.29
C ALA A 96 2.23 1.23 -8.61
N GLU A 97 3.40 0.86 -9.16
CA GLU A 97 3.79 -0.54 -9.37
C GLU A 97 4.00 -1.28 -8.04
N LEU A 98 4.69 -0.67 -7.08
CA LEU A 98 4.86 -1.25 -5.74
C LEU A 98 3.50 -1.50 -5.07
N ARG A 99 2.57 -0.55 -5.17
CA ARG A 99 1.23 -0.69 -4.63
C ARG A 99 0.48 -1.85 -5.29
N ALA A 100 0.51 -1.95 -6.62
CA ALA A 100 -0.11 -3.07 -7.33
C ALA A 100 0.48 -4.43 -6.90
N ILE A 101 1.82 -4.50 -6.75
CA ILE A 101 2.53 -5.71 -6.31
C ILE A 101 2.10 -6.12 -4.89
N VAL A 102 2.05 -5.18 -3.94
CA VAL A 102 1.65 -5.47 -2.56
C VAL A 102 0.16 -5.86 -2.49
N VAL A 103 -0.72 -5.11 -3.17
CA VAL A 103 -2.16 -5.38 -3.17
C VAL A 103 -2.47 -6.76 -3.76
N ASN A 104 -2.03 -7.01 -4.99
CA ASN A 104 -2.29 -8.26 -5.67
C ASN A 104 -1.17 -8.65 -6.64
N SER A 105 -0.10 -9.20 -6.09
CA SER A 105 1.02 -9.76 -6.84
C SER A 105 0.63 -10.81 -7.89
N LYS A 106 -0.54 -11.48 -7.77
CA LYS A 106 -1.00 -12.45 -8.77
C LYS A 106 -1.41 -11.79 -10.08
N GLU A 107 -1.99 -10.59 -10.02
CA GLU A 107 -2.34 -9.81 -11.22
C GLU A 107 -1.08 -9.27 -11.90
N VAL A 108 -0.05 -8.92 -11.13
CA VAL A 108 1.20 -8.35 -11.67
C VAL A 108 2.14 -9.42 -12.23
N PHE A 109 2.37 -10.51 -11.49
CA PHE A 109 3.36 -11.53 -11.83
C PHE A 109 2.74 -12.87 -12.30
N GLY A 110 1.41 -12.97 -12.30
CA GLY A 110 0.68 -14.19 -12.62
C GLY A 110 0.50 -15.16 -11.44
N GLU A 111 -0.39 -16.12 -11.60
CA GLU A 111 -0.79 -17.09 -10.56
C GLU A 111 0.36 -17.97 -10.03
N GLN A 112 1.47 -18.09 -10.78
CA GLN A 112 2.62 -18.90 -10.40
C GLN A 112 3.55 -18.21 -9.40
N THR A 113 3.42 -16.90 -9.18
CA THR A 113 4.21 -16.24 -8.13
C THR A 113 3.89 -16.86 -6.77
N PHE A 114 4.89 -16.99 -5.90
CA PHE A 114 4.66 -17.42 -4.51
C PHE A 114 4.26 -16.27 -3.60
N MET A 115 4.53 -15.02 -3.99
CA MET A 115 4.17 -13.84 -3.22
C MET A 115 2.65 -13.80 -2.96
N PRO A 116 2.18 -13.62 -1.72
CA PRO A 116 0.76 -13.45 -1.44
C PRO A 116 0.18 -12.18 -2.07
N ALA A 117 -1.14 -12.15 -2.25
CA ALA A 117 -1.88 -10.92 -2.49
C ALA A 117 -2.33 -10.40 -1.13
N PHE A 118 -1.74 -9.29 -0.65
CA PHE A 118 -1.93 -8.86 0.74
C PHE A 118 -3.25 -8.12 0.96
N TYR A 119 -3.83 -7.54 -0.10
CA TYR A 119 -5.09 -6.80 -0.07
C TYR A 119 -6.15 -7.42 -0.98
N ARG A 120 -6.39 -8.73 -0.81
CA ARG A 120 -7.38 -9.50 -1.59
C ARG A 120 -8.20 -10.41 -0.67
N ILE A 121 -9.51 -10.47 -0.92
CA ILE A 121 -10.44 -11.34 -0.17
C ILE A 121 -11.15 -12.38 -1.03
N ASP A 122 -11.12 -12.22 -2.35
CA ASP A 122 -11.83 -13.06 -3.32
C ASP A 122 -10.94 -14.13 -3.97
N GLY A 123 -11.57 -15.15 -4.54
CA GLY A 123 -10.87 -16.24 -5.25
C GLY A 123 -10.05 -17.17 -4.34
N LEU A 124 -10.17 -17.02 -3.02
CA LEU A 124 -9.45 -17.81 -2.03
C LEU A 124 -10.14 -19.15 -1.75
N LYS A 125 -9.35 -20.17 -1.38
CA LYS A 125 -9.84 -21.52 -1.05
C LYS A 125 -9.42 -21.88 0.37
N ILE A 126 -10.32 -22.52 1.12
CA ILE A 126 -10.04 -23.05 2.47
C ILE A 126 -9.49 -21.94 3.40
N VAL A 127 -10.14 -20.77 3.38
CA VAL A 127 -9.78 -19.65 4.27
C VAL A 127 -10.15 -20.01 5.71
N ARG A 128 -9.28 -19.66 6.66
CA ARG A 128 -9.57 -19.81 8.10
C ARG A 128 -10.83 -19.01 8.46
N LYS A 129 -11.67 -19.55 9.34
CA LYS A 129 -13.00 -18.99 9.65
C LYS A 129 -12.91 -17.52 10.09
N GLU A 130 -11.90 -17.18 10.87
CA GLU A 130 -11.64 -15.85 11.43
C GLU A 130 -11.13 -14.82 10.41
N SER A 131 -10.66 -15.27 9.24
CA SER A 131 -10.07 -14.47 8.16
C SER A 131 -10.99 -14.31 6.95
N VAL A 132 -12.19 -14.90 6.97
CA VAL A 132 -13.15 -14.75 5.87
C VAL A 132 -13.53 -13.27 5.71
N GLY A 133 -13.43 -12.77 4.48
CA GLY A 133 -13.75 -11.38 4.14
C GLY A 133 -12.74 -10.35 4.65
N LYS A 134 -11.56 -10.78 5.10
CA LYS A 134 -10.50 -9.89 5.59
C LYS A 134 -9.24 -10.07 4.76
N PRO A 135 -8.61 -8.98 4.29
CA PRO A 135 -7.29 -9.04 3.68
C PRO A 135 -6.21 -9.37 4.75
N ILE A 136 -4.99 -9.65 4.30
CA ILE A 136 -3.85 -9.89 5.20
C ILE A 136 -3.40 -8.57 5.84
N LEU A 137 -3.28 -7.53 5.01
CA LEU A 137 -3.05 -6.14 5.44
C LEU A 137 -4.34 -5.36 5.23
N ASP A 138 -4.64 -4.40 6.11
CA ASP A 138 -5.68 -3.40 5.81
C ASP A 138 -5.17 -2.34 4.81
N ALA A 139 -6.06 -1.42 4.42
CA ALA A 139 -5.75 -0.41 3.40
C ALA A 139 -4.56 0.46 3.82
N GLN A 140 -4.57 0.94 5.07
CA GLN A 140 -3.52 1.82 5.56
C GLN A 140 -2.18 1.09 5.71
N GLN A 141 -2.22 -0.17 6.16
CA GLN A 141 -1.03 -1.02 6.25
C GLN A 141 -0.38 -1.26 4.89
N VAL A 142 -1.18 -1.38 3.82
CA VAL A 142 -0.65 -1.43 2.44
C VAL A 142 0.10 -0.16 2.10
N GLU A 143 -0.50 1.01 2.28
CA GLU A 143 0.14 2.29 1.94
C GLU A 143 1.38 2.56 2.79
N ASP A 144 1.35 2.20 4.07
CA ASP A 144 2.49 2.25 4.97
C ASP A 144 3.65 1.37 4.43
N VAL A 145 3.36 0.11 4.05
CA VAL A 145 4.38 -0.81 3.48
C VAL A 145 4.94 -0.24 2.16
N VAL A 146 4.09 0.27 1.28
CA VAL A 146 4.53 0.90 0.02
C VAL A 146 5.46 2.08 0.30
N ALA A 147 5.11 2.93 1.27
CA ALA A 147 5.95 4.05 1.69
C ALA A 147 7.32 3.58 2.20
N TYR A 148 7.39 2.49 2.96
CA TYR A 148 8.66 1.89 3.38
C TYR A 148 9.46 1.33 2.20
N LEU A 149 8.84 0.57 1.30
CA LEU A 149 9.53 0.01 0.13
C LEU A 149 10.11 1.10 -0.77
N LYS A 150 9.44 2.26 -0.86
CA LYS A 150 9.95 3.43 -1.58
C LYS A 150 11.24 4.00 -1.01
N THR A 151 11.54 3.80 0.28
CA THR A 151 12.80 4.28 0.87
C THR A 151 13.99 3.37 0.59
N LEU A 152 13.76 2.15 0.09
CA LEU A 152 14.81 1.17 -0.20
C LEU A 152 15.39 1.41 -1.60
N THR A 153 16.22 2.44 -1.75
CA THR A 153 16.73 2.88 -3.07
C THR A 153 18.07 2.28 -3.47
N ASP A 154 18.81 1.69 -2.53
CA ASP A 154 20.16 1.15 -2.73
C ASP A 154 20.22 -0.34 -2.38
#